data_AF-A0A2G6NUS9-F1
#
_entry.id   AF-A0A2G6NUS9-F1
#
_cell.length_a   1.000
_cell.length_b   1.000
_cell.length_c   1.000
_cell.angle_alpha   90.00
_cell.angle_beta   90.00
_cell.angle_gamma   90.00
#
_symmetry.space_group_name_H-M   'P 1'
#
loop_
_entity.id
_entity.type
_entity.pdbx_description
1 polymer ?
#
loop_
_entity_poly.entity_id
_entity_poly.type
_entity_poly.pdbx_seq_one_letter_code
_entity_poly.pdbx_strand_id
1 'polypeptide(L)' 'RLNQFSCATADFVITPDVTDFHWADFGAGEACRTRGYTATRERLPRLQRELRWRRSLPFKAKKLTQKILRMT' A
#
# COMPACT_ATOMS: atom_id res chain seq x y z
N ARG A 1 -3.82 1.62 -14.70
CA ARG A 1 -4.39 1.16 -13.40
C ARG A 1 -3.61 -0.07 -12.95
N LEU A 2 -3.33 -0.23 -11.64
CA LEU A 2 -2.75 -1.48 -11.12
C LEU A 2 -3.69 -2.67 -11.39
N ASN A 3 -3.12 -3.84 -11.66
CA ASN A 3 -3.88 -5.08 -11.83
C ASN A 3 -4.64 -5.41 -10.53
N GLN A 4 -5.90 -5.83 -10.65
CA GLN A 4 -6.76 -6.27 -9.54
C GLN A 4 -6.08 -7.33 -8.66
N PHE A 5 -5.35 -8.27 -9.27
CA PHE A 5 -4.62 -9.30 -8.52
C PHE A 5 -3.58 -8.69 -7.57
N SER A 6 -2.76 -7.77 -8.05
CA SER A 6 -1.75 -7.08 -7.24
C SER A 6 -2.39 -6.29 -6.10
N CYS A 7 -3.53 -5.65 -6.35
CA CYS A 7 -4.29 -4.95 -5.31
C CYS A 7 -4.91 -5.92 -4.29
N ALA A 8 -5.37 -7.09 -4.72
CA ALA A 8 -5.97 -8.09 -3.84
C ALA A 8 -4.95 -8.72 -2.89
N THR A 9 -3.69 -8.81 -3.30
CA THR A 9 -2.60 -9.38 -2.48
C THR A 9 -1.81 -8.33 -1.70
N ALA A 10 -1.99 -7.05 -1.99
CA ALA A 10 -1.24 -5.99 -1.34
C ALA A 10 -1.75 -5.76 0.11
N ASP A 11 -0.81 -5.62 1.03
CA ASP A 11 -1.10 -5.27 2.42
C ASP A 11 -1.48 -3.79 2.60
N PHE A 12 -0.98 -2.93 1.72
CA PHE A 12 -1.22 -1.50 1.72
C PHE A 12 -1.00 -0.94 0.31
N VAL A 13 -1.91 -0.09 -0.18
CA VAL A 13 -1.81 0.51 -1.51
C VAL A 13 -1.89 2.03 -1.37
N ILE A 14 -0.97 2.72 -2.05
CA ILE A 14 -0.98 4.17 -2.24
C ILE A 14 -1.26 4.42 -3.72
N THR A 15 -2.29 5.21 -4.01
CA THR A 15 -2.76 5.50 -5.38
C THR A 15 -2.59 7.00 -5.66
N PRO A 16 -1.41 7.45 -6.12
CA PRO A 16 -1.24 8.82 -6.55
C PRO A 16 -2.08 9.09 -7.81
N ASP A 17 -2.66 10.28 -7.89
CA ASP A 17 -3.43 10.70 -9.05
C ASP A 17 -2.48 11.18 -10.16
N VAL A 18 -2.24 10.33 -11.16
CA VAL A 18 -1.34 10.61 -12.29
C VAL A 18 -2.04 10.42 -13.63
N THR A 19 -3.38 10.43 -13.65
CA THR A 19 -4.15 10.16 -14.88
C THR A 19 -3.97 11.21 -15.96
N ASP A 20 -3.44 12.38 -15.61
CA ASP A 20 -3.19 13.48 -16.54
C ASP A 20 -1.94 13.26 -17.40
N PHE A 21 -1.10 12.28 -17.07
CA PHE A 21 0.16 12.02 -17.77
C PHE A 21 0.06 10.77 -18.64
N HIS A 22 0.47 10.91 -19.90
CA HIS A 22 0.62 9.76 -20.78
C HIS A 22 1.83 8.93 -20.35
N TRP A 23 1.74 7.60 -20.45
CA TRP A 23 2.78 6.69 -19.96
C TRP A 23 4.15 6.88 -20.65
N ALA A 24 4.15 7.39 -21.89
CA ALA A 24 5.35 7.69 -22.67
C ALA A 24 5.80 9.17 -22.58
N ASP A 25 5.14 9.99 -21.75
CA ASP A 25 5.59 11.36 -21.50
C ASP A 25 6.67 11.37 -20.40
N PHE A 26 7.92 11.21 -20.84
CA PHE A 26 9.06 11.27 -19.92
C PHE A 26 9.36 12.68 -19.40
N GLY A 27 8.80 13.73 -20.03
CA GLY A 27 8.92 15.11 -19.57
C GLY A 27 8.13 15.37 -18.28
N ALA A 28 7.04 14.64 -18.08
CA ALA A 28 6.21 14.72 -16.87
C ALA A 28 6.81 14.03 -15.62
N GLY A 29 8.03 13.47 -15.71
CA GLY A 29 8.62 12.65 -14.65
C GLY A 29 8.66 13.32 -13.28
N GLU A 30 8.98 14.63 -13.23
CA GLU A 30 9.02 15.36 -11.95
C GLU A 30 7.64 15.59 -11.35
N ALA A 31 6.64 15.88 -12.18
CA ALA A 31 5.26 16.04 -11.72
C ALA A 31 4.72 14.71 -11.16
N CYS A 32 4.98 13.59 -11.83
CA CYS A 32 4.66 12.25 -11.34
C CYS A 32 5.32 11.96 -9.98
N ARG A 33 6.61 12.29 -9.82
CA ARG A 33 7.32 12.14 -8.54
C ARG A 33 6.69 12.96 -7.43
N THR A 34 6.39 14.23 -7.71
CA THR A 34 5.76 15.14 -6.73
C THR A 34 4.39 14.62 -6.30
N ARG A 35 3.53 14.18 -7.23
CA ARG A 35 2.23 13.60 -6.88
C ARG A 35 2.35 12.30 -6.07
N GLY A 36 3.32 11.45 -6.42
CA GLY A 36 3.67 10.25 -5.65
C GLY A 36 4.09 10.58 -4.21
N TYR A 37 4.94 11.58 -4.05
CA TYR A 37 5.41 12.06 -2.75
C TYR A 37 4.26 12.60 -1.89
N THR A 38 3.42 13.47 -2.45
CA THR A 38 2.27 14.06 -1.75
C THR A 38 1.29 12.97 -1.29
N ALA A 39 0.85 12.09 -2.20
CA ALA A 39 -0.06 10.99 -1.85
C ALA A 39 0.54 10.06 -0.77
N THR A 40 1.85 9.85 -0.80
CA THR A 40 2.54 9.06 0.22
C THR A 40 2.53 9.76 1.57
N ARG A 41 2.86 11.05 1.62
CA ARG A 41 2.84 11.83 2.87
C ARG A 41 1.48 11.82 3.55
N GLU A 42 0.41 11.97 2.77
CA GLU A 42 -0.97 11.92 3.28
C GLU A 42 -1.33 10.55 3.87
N ARG A 43 -0.83 9.45 3.27
CA ARG A 43 -1.12 8.08 3.72
C ARG A 43 -0.15 7.56 4.78
N LEU A 44 0.99 8.22 4.97
CA LEU A 44 2.06 7.78 5.87
C LEU A 44 1.59 7.59 7.33
N PRO A 45 0.79 8.49 7.94
CA PRO A 45 0.32 8.28 9.31
C PRO A 45 -0.52 7.00 9.47
N ARG A 46 -1.36 6.69 8.48
CA ARG A 46 -2.14 5.45 8.45
C ARG A 46 -1.22 4.24 8.32
N LEU A 47 -0.26 4.27 7.40
CA LEU A 47 0.71 3.18 7.23
C LEU A 47 1.47 2.92 8.54
N GLN A 48 1.96 3.97 9.20
CA GLN A 48 2.65 3.84 10.48
C GLN A 48 1.77 3.21 11.56
N ARG A 49 0.47 3.54 11.61
CA ARG A 49 -0.49 2.91 12.53
C ARG A 49 -0.65 1.42 12.25
N GLU A 50 -0.82 1.03 10.98
CA GLU A 50 -0.92 -0.38 10.59
C GLU A 50 0.36 -1.16 10.93
N LEU A 51 1.54 -0.58 10.70
CA LEU A 51 2.82 -1.19 11.07
C LEU A 51 2.96 -1.38 12.57
N ARG A 52 2.55 -0.40 13.39
CA ARG A 52 2.53 -0.54 14.85
C ARG A 52 1.59 -1.66 15.29
N TRP A 53 0.39 -1.74 14.72
CA TRP A 53 -0.55 -2.83 15.00
C TRP A 53 0.02 -4.20 14.64
N ARG A 54 0.65 -4.34 13.47
CA ARG A 54 1.29 -5.60 13.03
C ARG A 54 2.40 -6.08 13.98
N ARG A 55 3.06 -5.15 14.68
CA ARG A 55 4.09 -5.47 15.68
C ARG A 55 3.52 -5.92 17.03
N SER A 56 2.23 -5.71 17.27
CA SER A 56 1.57 -6.00 18.54
C SER A 56 1.41 -7.51 18.79
N LEU A 57 1.41 -7.91 20.06
CA LEU A 57 1.16 -9.30 20.47
C LEU A 57 -0.21 -9.83 20.02
N PRO A 58 -1.31 -9.06 20.10
CA PRO A 58 -2.62 -9.50 19.60
C PRO A 58 -2.61 -9.87 18.12
N PHE A 59 -1.90 -9.10 17.29
CA PHE A 59 -1.79 -9.41 15.87
C PHE A 59 -1.03 -10.73 15.62
N LYS A 60 0.06 -10.97 16.36
CA LYS A 60 0.82 -12.22 16.26
C LYS A 60 -0.02 -13.43 16.67
N ALA A 61 -0.78 -13.32 17.76
CA ALA A 61 -1.71 -14.35 18.20
C ALA A 61 -2.77 -14.65 17.12
N LYS A 62 -3.41 -13.60 16.56
CA LYS A 62 -4.37 -13.74 15.45
C LYS A 62 -3.79 -14.48 14.25
N LYS A 63 -2.56 -14.16 13.85
CA LYS A 63 -1.88 -14.82 12.72
C LYS A 63 -1.57 -16.30 13.00
N LEU A 64 -1.18 -16.64 14.23
CA LEU A 64 -0.96 -18.02 14.64
C LEU A 64 -2.24 -18.84 14.54
N THR A 65 -3.36 -18.34 15.07
CA THR A 65 -4.67 -19.01 14.98
C THR A 65 -5.11 -19.22 13.53
N GLN A 66 -4.95 -18.19 12.68
CA GLN A 66 -5.25 -18.32 11.25
C GLN A 66 -4.40 -19.38 10.54
N LYS A 67 -3.13 -19.54 10.96
CA LYS A 67 -2.25 -20.58 10.41
C LYS A 67 -2.72 -21.98 10.81
N ILE A 68 -3.07 -22.18 12.09
CA ILE A 68 -3.59 -23.46 12.59
C ILE A 68 -4.88 -23.84 11.86
N LEU A 69 -5.84 -22.92 11.78
CA LEU A 69 -7.13 -23.13 11.08
C LEU A 69 -6.99 -23.44 9.59
N ARG A 70 -5.91 -23.03 8.92
CA ARG A 70 -5.66 -23.35 7.51
C ARG A 70 -4.98 -24.70 7.30
N MET A 71 -4.45 -25.31 8.36
CA MET A 71 -3.79 -26.62 8.33
C MET A 71 -4.73 -27.75 8.79
N THR A 72 -5.92 -27.41 9.30
CA THR A 72 -6.99 -28.35 9.68
C THR A 72 -8.03 -28.38 8.59
#